data_AF-A0A7S2IDN2-F1
#
_entry.id   AF-A0A7S2IDN2-F1
#
_cell.length_a   1.000
_cell.length_b   1.000
_cell.length_c   1.000
_cell.angle_alpha   90.00
_cell.angle_beta   90.00
_cell.angle_gamma   90.00
#
_symmetry.space_group_name_H-M   'P 1'
#
loop_
_entity.id
_entity.type
_entity.pdbx_description
1 polymer ?
#
loop_
_entity_poly.entity_id
_entity_poly.type
_entity_poly.pdbx_seq_one_letter_code
_entity_poly.pdbx_strand_id
1 'polypeptide(L)'
;VSDPVSTSSSLLLATLVGSQMVTLTQQFGVFASIALEWPAPFSDALKVMALLTFNLDYLGLECAFHIAPLAKFMLRVCLVIVFVVVMAILHVGFVLAQHHGDFRARMPKLISSIGMVFSALFISIVLSMLAPFACL
;
A
#
# COMPACT_ATOMS: atom_id res chain seq x y z
N VAL A 1 12.92 -35.69 7.67
CA VAL A 1 11.50 -35.38 7.93
C VAL A 1 11.46 -33.97 8.46
N SER A 2 11.08 -33.01 7.63
CA SER A 2 11.05 -31.59 8.00
C SER A 2 9.79 -31.33 8.81
N ASP A 3 9.94 -30.93 10.08
CA ASP A 3 8.79 -30.64 10.93
C ASP A 3 7.95 -29.50 10.33
N PRO A 4 6.64 -29.71 10.07
CA PRO A 4 5.77 -28.69 9.47
C PRO A 4 5.64 -27.44 10.35
N VAL A 5 5.90 -27.59 11.65
CA VAL A 5 5.90 -26.49 12.64
C VAL A 5 7.07 -25.52 12.42
N SER A 6 8.28 -26.02 12.10
CA SER A 6 9.46 -25.16 11.83
C SER A 6 9.32 -24.37 10.52
N THR A 7 8.71 -25.01 9.51
CA THR A 7 8.45 -24.40 8.20
C THR A 7 7.41 -23.28 8.30
N SER A 8 6.35 -23.48 9.11
CA SER A 8 5.32 -22.47 9.37
C SER A 8 5.88 -21.23 10.07
N SER A 9 6.71 -21.42 11.10
CA SER A 9 7.34 -20.31 11.83
C SER A 9 8.30 -19.50 10.96
N SER A 10 9.12 -20.17 10.14
CA SER A 10 10.04 -19.52 9.20
C SER A 10 9.30 -18.71 8.14
N LEU A 11 8.20 -19.25 7.60
CA LEU A 11 7.36 -18.55 6.62
C LEU A 11 6.66 -17.32 7.23
N LEU A 12 6.16 -17.43 8.47
CA LEU A 12 5.55 -16.31 9.19
C LEU A 12 6.56 -15.19 9.43
N LEU A 13 7.77 -15.52 9.87
CA LEU A 13 8.86 -14.56 10.06
C LEU A 13 9.26 -13.90 8.74
N ALA A 14 9.41 -14.68 7.66
CA ALA A 14 9.72 -14.14 6.34
C ALA A 14 8.62 -13.18 5.85
N THR A 15 7.35 -13.53 6.05
CA THR A 15 6.20 -12.69 5.68
C THR A 15 6.18 -11.39 6.51
N LEU A 16 6.45 -11.48 7.81
CA LEU A 16 6.55 -10.32 8.70
C LEU A 16 7.68 -9.40 8.26
N VAL A 17 8.91 -9.91 8.12
CA VAL A 17 10.07 -9.12 7.68
C VAL A 17 9.79 -8.50 6.31
N GLY A 18 9.24 -9.26 5.36
CA GLY A 18 8.85 -8.75 4.06
C GLY A 18 7.84 -7.60 4.14
N SER A 19 6.80 -7.73 4.96
CA SER A 19 5.81 -6.65 5.17
C SER A 19 6.43 -5.39 5.78
N GLN A 20 7.37 -5.53 6.70
CA GLN A 20 8.10 -4.41 7.30
C GLN A 20 9.02 -3.73 6.28
N MET A 21 9.70 -4.49 5.41
CA MET A 21 10.50 -3.93 4.32
C MET A 21 9.65 -3.08 3.38
N VAL A 22 8.50 -3.59 2.94
CA VAL A 22 7.56 -2.83 2.11
C VAL A 22 7.12 -1.54 2.81
N THR A 23 6.83 -1.62 4.11
CA THR A 23 6.40 -0.45 4.89
C THR A 23 7.51 0.59 4.99
N LEU A 24 8.75 0.18 5.25
CA LEU A 24 9.92 1.05 5.28
C LEU A 24 10.16 1.73 3.92
N THR A 25 10.05 0.98 2.82
CA THR A 25 10.15 1.56 1.48
C THR A 25 9.08 2.64 1.26
N GLN A 26 7.85 2.41 1.71
CA GLN A 26 6.79 3.42 1.63
C GLN A 26 7.07 4.66 2.47
N GLN A 27 7.63 4.50 3.68
CA GLN A 27 8.07 5.62 4.51
C GLN A 27 9.23 6.40 3.87
N PHE A 28 10.17 5.71 3.20
CA PHE A 28 11.25 6.39 2.48
C PHE A 28 10.75 7.18 1.27
N GLY A 29 9.74 6.71 0.55
CA GLY A 29 9.14 7.53 -0.52
C GLY A 29 8.46 8.79 -0.01
N VAL A 30 7.94 8.79 1.23
CA VAL A 30 7.48 10.03 1.89
C VAL A 30 8.64 11.00 2.03
N PHE A 31 9.77 10.56 2.59
CA PHE A 31 10.95 11.42 2.72
C PHE A 31 11.49 11.92 1.37
N ALA A 32 11.40 11.11 0.32
CA ALA A 32 11.77 11.50 -1.04
C ALA A 32 10.85 12.58 -1.64
N SER A 33 9.58 12.63 -1.20
CA SER A 33 8.61 13.63 -1.68
C SER A 33 8.72 14.98 -0.97
N ILE A 34 9.42 15.05 0.16
CA ILE A 34 9.69 16.32 0.85
C ILE A 34 10.79 17.05 0.07
N ALA A 35 10.55 18.31 -0.26
CA ALA A 35 11.46 19.18 -1.03
C ALA A 35 12.70 19.63 -0.21
N LEU A 36 13.43 18.67 0.37
CA LEU A 36 14.72 18.88 1.02
C LEU A 36 15.84 18.40 0.09
N GLU A 37 16.86 19.23 -0.10
CA GLU A 37 18.08 18.82 -0.81
C GLU A 37 18.88 17.85 0.07
N TRP A 38 18.63 16.57 -0.11
CA TRP A 38 19.39 15.52 0.57
C TRP A 38 20.78 15.36 -0.06
N PRO A 39 21.87 15.38 0.74
CA PRO A 39 23.20 15.11 0.22
C PRO A 39 23.33 13.66 -0.26
N ALA A 40 24.14 13.43 -1.30
CA ALA A 40 24.48 12.08 -1.74
C ALA A 40 25.24 11.32 -0.63
N PRO A 41 25.02 10.00 -0.44
CA PRO A 41 24.28 9.07 -1.30
C PRO A 41 22.79 8.92 -0.94
N PHE A 42 22.31 9.64 0.08
CA PHE A 42 20.96 9.47 0.61
C PHE A 42 19.88 9.86 -0.42
N SER A 43 20.11 10.92 -1.21
CA SER A 43 19.22 11.32 -2.30
C SER A 43 19.06 10.24 -3.37
N ASP A 44 20.12 9.50 -3.70
CA ASP A 44 20.04 8.45 -4.72
C ASP A 44 19.31 7.21 -4.20
N ALA A 45 19.50 6.86 -2.93
CA ALA A 45 18.71 5.81 -2.28
C ALA A 45 17.22 6.16 -2.24
N LEU A 46 16.88 7.41 -1.92
CA LEU A 46 15.50 7.91 -1.89
C LEU A 46 14.84 7.85 -3.27
N LYS A 47 15.56 8.17 -4.35
CA LYS A 47 15.03 8.05 -5.73
C LYS A 47 14.65 6.60 -6.07
N VAL A 48 15.49 5.62 -5.72
CA VAL A 48 15.20 4.20 -5.96
C VAL A 48 13.99 3.75 -5.15
N MET A 49 13.92 4.13 -3.87
CA MET A 49 12.80 3.77 -3.01
C MET A 49 11.49 4.43 -3.44
N ALA A 50 11.54 5.65 -4.00
CA ALA A 50 10.38 6.35 -4.56
C ALA A 50 9.80 5.70 -5.83
N LEU A 51 10.53 4.82 -6.51
CA LEU A 51 9.98 4.00 -7.60
C LEU A 51 9.14 2.84 -7.07
N LEU A 52 9.45 2.37 -5.87
CA LEU A 52 8.76 1.26 -5.20
C LEU A 52 7.58 1.73 -4.34
N THR A 53 7.36 3.04 -4.24
CA THR A 53 6.20 3.59 -3.54
C THR A 53 4.98 3.68 -4.43
N PHE A 54 3.82 3.51 -3.80
CA PHE A 54 2.56 3.55 -4.51
C PHE A 54 2.15 5.00 -4.80
N ASN A 55 2.59 5.52 -5.95
CA ASN A 55 2.21 6.85 -6.42
C ASN A 55 1.20 6.74 -7.57
N LEU A 56 -0.01 7.24 -7.32
CA LEU A 56 -1.10 7.25 -8.28
C LEU A 56 -0.86 8.22 -9.46
N ASP A 57 0.09 9.15 -9.33
CA ASP A 57 0.48 10.05 -10.42
C ASP A 57 1.17 9.30 -11.58
N TYR A 58 1.80 8.14 -11.32
CA TYR A 58 2.40 7.32 -12.39
C TYR A 58 1.38 6.72 -13.35
N LEU A 59 0.11 6.57 -12.95
CA LEU A 59 -0.93 6.05 -13.84
C LEU A 59 -1.33 7.02 -14.96
N GLY A 60 -0.81 8.26 -14.97
CA GLY A 60 -0.95 9.17 -16.12
C GLY A 60 -2.40 9.54 -16.47
N LEU A 61 -3.33 9.40 -15.51
CA LEU A 61 -4.76 9.66 -15.74
C LEU A 61 -5.05 11.11 -16.14
N GLU A 62 -4.11 12.02 -15.89
CA GLU A 62 -4.17 13.43 -16.29
C GLU A 62 -4.07 13.64 -17.79
N CYS A 63 -3.39 12.72 -18.50
CA CYS A 63 -3.25 12.80 -19.94
C CYS A 63 -4.51 12.29 -20.67
N ALA A 64 -5.24 11.36 -20.05
CA ALA A 64 -6.47 10.80 -20.61
C ALA A 64 -7.73 11.60 -20.21
N PHE A 65 -7.72 12.26 -19.04
CA PHE A 65 -8.87 12.98 -18.51
C PHE A 65 -8.43 14.34 -17.96
N HIS A 66 -9.13 15.42 -18.34
CA HIS A 66 -8.90 16.76 -17.79
C HIS A 66 -9.56 16.84 -16.39
N ILE A 67 -8.89 16.25 -15.39
CA ILE A 67 -9.44 16.08 -14.04
C ILE A 67 -9.06 17.30 -13.18
N ALA A 68 -10.06 17.98 -12.61
CA ALA A 68 -9.82 19.03 -11.62
C ALA A 68 -9.10 18.48 -10.37
N PRO A 69 -8.25 19.26 -9.67
CA PRO A 69 -7.49 18.79 -8.50
C PRO A 69 -8.36 18.11 -7.43
N LEU A 70 -9.55 18.64 -7.18
CA LEU A 70 -10.54 18.05 -6.28
C LEU A 70 -11.01 16.66 -6.73
N ALA A 71 -11.24 16.49 -8.03
CA ALA A 71 -11.66 15.21 -8.58
C ALA A 71 -10.54 14.17 -8.55
N LYS A 72 -9.26 14.58 -8.64
CA LYS A 72 -8.12 13.67 -8.41
C LYS A 72 -8.11 13.16 -6.96
N PHE A 73 -8.27 14.06 -5.99
CA PHE A 73 -8.35 13.66 -4.59
C PHE A 73 -9.51 12.70 -4.34
N MET A 74 -10.70 13.01 -4.83
CA MET A 74 -11.88 12.14 -4.72
C MET A 74 -11.64 10.78 -5.38
N LEU A 75 -11.01 10.75 -6.55
CA LEU A 75 -10.65 9.50 -7.23
C LEU A 75 -9.71 8.64 -6.36
N ARG A 76 -8.67 9.22 -5.76
CA ARG A 76 -7.75 8.50 -4.87
C ARG A 76 -8.49 7.89 -3.67
N VAL A 77 -9.40 8.64 -3.05
CA VAL A 77 -10.23 8.16 -1.94
C VAL A 77 -11.18 7.04 -2.38
N CYS A 78 -11.85 7.20 -3.52
CA CYS A 78 -12.74 6.18 -4.09
C CYS A 78 -11.97 4.89 -4.45
N LEU A 79 -10.72 5.00 -4.90
CA LEU A 79 -9.87 3.86 -5.23
C LEU A 79 -9.63 2.96 -4.00
N VAL A 80 -9.51 3.55 -2.80
CA VAL A 80 -9.42 2.79 -1.54
C VAL A 80 -10.67 1.93 -1.35
N ILE A 81 -11.85 2.52 -1.54
CA ILE A 81 -13.13 1.82 -1.40
C ILE A 81 -13.22 0.67 -2.41
N VAL A 82 -12.84 0.91 -3.66
CA VAL A 82 -12.81 -0.11 -4.72
C VAL A 82 -11.89 -1.27 -4.33
N PHE A 83 -10.68 -0.99 -3.84
CA PHE A 83 -9.75 -2.04 -3.39
C PHE A 83 -10.33 -2.87 -2.24
N VAL A 84 -10.93 -2.22 -1.24
CA VAL A 84 -11.55 -2.91 -0.10
C VAL A 84 -12.70 -3.81 -0.55
N VAL A 85 -13.56 -3.32 -1.46
CA VAL A 85 -14.68 -4.10 -2.02
C VAL A 85 -14.15 -5.31 -2.80
N VAL A 86 -13.15 -5.12 -3.67
CA VAL A 86 -12.55 -6.23 -4.44
C VAL A 86 -11.93 -7.27 -3.49
N MET A 87 -11.18 -6.85 -2.47
CA MET A 87 -10.62 -7.77 -1.47
C MET A 87 -11.72 -8.53 -0.71
N ALA A 88 -12.80 -7.85 -0.33
CA ALA A 88 -13.91 -8.48 0.35
C ALA A 88 -14.59 -9.53 -0.55
N ILE A 89 -14.84 -9.23 -1.82
CA ILE A 89 -15.42 -10.17 -2.80
C ILE A 89 -14.51 -11.38 -2.97
N LEU A 90 -13.20 -11.17 -3.17
CA LEU A 90 -12.23 -12.26 -3.33
C LEU A 90 -12.16 -13.13 -2.08
N HIS A 91 -12.15 -12.51 -0.89
CA HIS A 91 -12.14 -13.25 0.37
C HIS A 91 -13.42 -14.06 0.57
N VAL A 92 -14.57 -13.48 0.28
CA VAL A 92 -15.85 -14.17 0.38
C VAL A 92 -15.90 -15.36 -0.58
N GLY A 93 -15.52 -15.16 -1.84
CA GLY A 93 -15.43 -16.25 -2.82
C GLY A 93 -14.49 -17.37 -2.39
N PHE A 94 -13.31 -17.02 -1.88
CA PHE A 94 -12.32 -18.00 -1.42
C PHE A 94 -12.77 -18.79 -0.19
N VAL A 95 -13.39 -18.13 0.80
CA VAL A 95 -13.89 -18.79 2.02
C VAL A 95 -15.09 -19.68 1.69
N LEU A 96 -15.98 -19.26 0.80
CA LEU A 96 -17.10 -20.11 0.35
C LEU A 96 -16.61 -21.34 -0.42
N ALA A 97 -15.65 -21.17 -1.34
CA ALA A 97 -15.17 -22.25 -2.19
C ALA A 97 -14.32 -23.30 -1.45
N GLN A 98 -13.43 -22.87 -0.54
CA GLN A 98 -12.48 -23.78 0.11
C GLN A 98 -12.80 -24.11 1.57
N HIS A 99 -13.63 -23.32 2.24
CA HIS A 99 -13.80 -23.41 3.70
C HIS A 99 -15.28 -23.49 4.13
N HIS A 100 -16.20 -23.76 3.19
CA HIS A 100 -17.62 -24.00 3.45
C HIS A 100 -18.31 -22.90 4.30
N GLY A 101 -17.81 -21.66 4.23
CA GLY A 101 -18.40 -20.52 4.95
C GLY A 101 -17.90 -20.28 6.37
N ASP A 102 -16.76 -20.85 6.79
CA ASP A 102 -16.14 -20.48 8.09
C ASP A 102 -15.44 -19.11 8.04
N PHE A 103 -16.24 -18.04 8.02
CA PHE A 103 -15.77 -16.66 7.98
C PHE A 103 -15.15 -16.20 9.30
N ARG A 104 -15.68 -16.68 10.44
CA ARG A 104 -15.32 -16.17 11.76
C ARG A 104 -13.88 -16.52 12.12
N ALA A 105 -13.40 -17.71 11.77
CA ALA A 105 -12.01 -18.11 11.98
C ALA A 105 -11.02 -17.39 11.04
N ARG A 106 -11.50 -16.83 9.93
CA ARG A 106 -10.67 -16.31 8.82
C ARG A 106 -10.67 -14.78 8.70
N MET A 107 -11.61 -14.08 9.36
CA MET A 107 -11.68 -12.61 9.44
C MET A 107 -10.36 -11.92 9.82
N PRO A 108 -9.55 -12.42 10.77
CA PRO A 108 -8.30 -11.75 11.14
C PRO A 108 -7.34 -11.55 9.95
N LYS A 109 -7.32 -12.49 9.00
CA LYS A 109 -6.48 -12.41 7.78
C LYS A 109 -6.95 -11.29 6.84
N LEU A 110 -8.27 -11.14 6.69
CA LEU A 110 -8.86 -10.08 5.88
C LEU A 110 -8.58 -8.70 6.51
N ILE A 111 -8.81 -8.57 7.82
CA ILE A 111 -8.58 -7.31 8.55
C ILE A 111 -7.11 -6.88 8.44
N SER A 112 -6.17 -7.80 8.62
CA SER A 112 -4.73 -7.51 8.47
C SER A 112 -4.38 -7.04 7.06
N SER A 113 -4.96 -7.65 6.02
CA SER A 113 -4.72 -7.27 4.62
C SER A 113 -5.32 -5.90 4.29
N ILE A 114 -6.53 -5.62 4.77
CA ILE A 114 -7.18 -4.32 4.62
C ILE A 114 -6.35 -3.23 5.30
N GLY A 115 -5.84 -3.49 6.50
CA GLY A 115 -4.95 -2.56 7.22
C GLY A 115 -3.72 -2.19 6.41
N MET A 116 -3.05 -3.16 5.79
CA MET A 116 -1.88 -2.91 4.94
C MET A 116 -2.21 -2.05 3.71
N VAL A 117 -3.31 -2.36 3.01
CA VAL A 117 -3.76 -1.58 1.84
C VAL A 117 -4.14 -0.16 2.26
N PHE A 118 -4.82 -0.02 3.40
CA PHE A 118 -5.22 1.28 3.93
C PHE A 118 -3.99 2.12 4.30
N SER A 119 -3.00 1.55 5.02
CA SER A 119 -1.75 2.24 5.34
C SER A 119 -1.03 2.74 4.09
N ALA A 120 -0.98 1.92 3.04
CA ALA A 120 -0.29 2.29 1.81
C ALA A 120 -0.98 3.44 1.06
N LEU A 121 -2.31 3.36 0.92
CA LEU A 121 -3.09 4.39 0.25
C LEU A 121 -3.19 5.67 1.08
N PHE A 122 -3.26 5.56 2.41
CA PHE A 122 -3.26 6.70 3.32
C PHE A 122 -1.98 7.53 3.18
N ILE A 123 -0.82 6.88 3.12
CA ILE A 123 0.46 7.56 2.87
C ILE A 123 0.41 8.34 1.55
N SER A 124 -0.04 7.69 0.47
CA SER A 124 -0.17 8.32 -0.85
C SER A 124 -1.11 9.54 -0.85
N ILE A 125 -2.22 9.47 -0.10
CA ILE A 125 -3.19 10.58 0.02
C ILE A 125 -2.60 11.75 0.81
N VAL A 126 -1.97 11.46 1.96
CA VAL A 126 -1.35 12.49 2.81
C VAL A 126 -0.25 13.23 2.05
N LEU A 127 0.57 12.52 1.26
CA LEU A 127 1.59 13.15 0.43
C LEU A 127 1.01 14.14 -0.60
N SER A 128 -0.11 13.80 -1.24
CA SER A 128 -0.79 14.74 -2.14
C SER A 128 -1.35 15.96 -1.44
N MET A 129 -1.79 15.82 -0.19
CA MET A 129 -2.26 16.95 0.61
C MET A 129 -1.11 17.86 1.06
N LEU A 130 0.10 17.32 1.23
CA LEU A 130 1.29 18.07 1.60
C LEU A 130 1.96 18.79 0.41
N ALA A 131 1.74 18.33 -0.82
CA ALA A 131 2.28 18.94 -2.04
C ALA A 131 2.10 20.48 -2.15
N PRO A 132 0.91 21.07 -1.92
CA PRO A 132 0.75 22.54 -1.98
C PRO A 132 1.54 23.29 -0.88
N PHE A 133 1.84 22.65 0.26
CA PHE A 133 2.63 23.26 1.33
C PHE A 133 4.15 23.21 1.06
N ALA A 134 4.59 22.31 0.18
CA ALA A 134 6.01 22.19 -0.20
C ALA A 134 6.44 23.25 -1.24
N CYS A 135 5.49 23.98 -1.84
CA CYS A 135 5.74 25.03 -2.83
C CYS A 135 5.38 26.44 -2.33
N LEU A 136 5.01 26.59 -1.06
CA LEU A 136 4.83 27.86 -0.35
C LEU A 136 6.12 28.24 0.38
#